data_AF-A0A660VFJ0-F1
#
_entry.id   AF-A0A660VFJ0-F1
#
_cell.length_a   1.000
_cell.length_b   1.000
_cell.length_c   1.000
_cell.angle_alpha   90.00
_cell.angle_beta   90.00
_cell.angle_gamma   90.00
#
_symmetry.space_group_name_H-M   'P 1'
#
loop_
_entity.id
_entity.type
_entity.pdbx_description
1 polymer ?
#
loop_
_entity_poly.entity_id
_entity_poly.type
_entity_poly.pdbx_seq_one_letter_code
_entity_poly.pdbx_strand_id
1 'polypeptide(L)'
;MRMDLHSELLALQKKMVQRMREQIKEVVCEDTQIFRRYRDEYEAEVRRFARTATQKELIEKVAKSNIVYCGDYHTLAQAQRTPVKILEHVLPRRPKIVLCVEAVMSHHQKHLDAYMRGEISESEFLRRIDYAHTWGFVWEHYRVLFEFAREHGIAVFGINSHPQGVRDRLAARDRHAAKIIADLTTQHPDSLIFVVDGDWHVAYPHLPREVERILKKRRLTRRWLIIFQNAEKIYWQLALRRLEHRIDVVQISKNRYCVINATPLAKLRTYLNWIEDIEELGYSRLWRVTTSHAAIEDDLMTIINAIADFLNLPNEGLDDFSVYTSGDLEFLVTLLKHRHFTKPEVKELKSRIEQDTSLYFESGRIIFLANLSLNHAAEEAAHFINHVCAGGFHPYSDARQRFYQSALREALGFLGSKIINQRRRCYTEDDLRHFLKRRPSRRASSGEMTLRRVAKHILSHRRYEQRAHSTRKKSNPPYAFLKEHPKTLNLIAHHLGYLLGNGLFYALIRNRIPREWVRLLFCENFKKRRPFDVYMDVSFALQDARCFNVKEVSDNLAEEVSVDG
;
A
#
# COMPACT_ATOMS: atom_id res chain seq x y z
N MET A 1 3.50 -23.33 -26.58
CA MET A 1 2.85 -23.57 -25.27
C MET A 1 2.31 -22.22 -24.80
N ARG A 2 0.99 -22.02 -24.65
CA ARG A 2 0.45 -20.74 -24.15
C ARG A 2 1.07 -20.48 -22.77
N MET A 3 1.63 -19.29 -22.57
CA MET A 3 2.04 -18.85 -21.23
C MET A 3 0.82 -18.91 -20.32
N ASP A 4 1.01 -19.35 -19.08
CA ASP A 4 -0.05 -19.26 -18.09
C ASP A 4 -0.26 -17.79 -17.67
N LEU A 5 -1.47 -17.43 -17.23
CA LEU A 5 -1.84 -16.04 -16.92
C LEU A 5 -0.95 -15.39 -15.85
N HIS A 6 -0.43 -16.15 -14.89
CA HIS A 6 0.49 -15.62 -13.88
C HIS A 6 1.84 -15.23 -14.48
N SER A 7 2.36 -16.05 -15.39
CA SER A 7 3.59 -15.77 -16.12
C SER A 7 3.45 -14.55 -17.04
N GLU A 8 2.30 -14.38 -17.70
CA GLU A 8 1.97 -13.16 -18.47
C GLU A 8 1.97 -11.92 -17.57
N LEU A 9 1.30 -12.01 -16.42
CA LEU A 9 1.22 -10.92 -15.45
C LEU A 9 2.59 -10.55 -14.85
N LEU A 10 3.44 -11.54 -14.60
CA LEU A 10 4.80 -11.33 -14.12
C LEU A 10 5.68 -10.62 -15.16
N ALA A 11 5.55 -10.98 -16.44
CA ALA A 11 6.27 -10.32 -17.52
C ALA A 11 5.84 -8.85 -17.66
N LEU A 12 4.54 -8.57 -17.55
CA LEU A 12 3.99 -7.21 -17.54
C LEU A 12 4.59 -6.38 -16.40
N GLN A 13 4.59 -6.88 -15.17
CA GLN A 13 5.18 -6.16 -14.03
C GLN A 13 6.67 -5.86 -14.24
N LYS A 14 7.45 -6.80 -14.77
CA LYS A 14 8.88 -6.59 -15.06
C LYS A 14 9.09 -5.49 -16.10
N LYS A 15 8.27 -5.45 -17.15
CA LYS A 15 8.31 -4.40 -18.18
C LYS A 15 8.05 -3.02 -17.57
N MET A 16 7.02 -2.90 -16.73
CA MET A 16 6.69 -1.63 -16.05
C MET A 16 7.79 -1.19 -15.09
N VAL A 17 8.35 -2.12 -14.29
CA VAL A 17 9.48 -1.84 -13.38
C VAL A 17 10.72 -1.36 -14.15
N GLN A 18 11.01 -1.97 -15.31
CA GLN A 18 12.13 -1.56 -16.14
C GLN A 18 11.95 -0.13 -16.66
N ARG A 19 10.75 0.23 -17.15
CA ARG A 19 10.44 1.59 -17.59
C ARG A 19 10.57 2.61 -16.45
N MET A 20 10.04 2.32 -15.27
CA MET A 20 10.18 3.22 -14.12
C MET A 20 11.63 3.41 -13.70
N ARG A 21 12.47 2.37 -13.81
CA ARG A 21 13.91 2.52 -13.55
C ARG A 21 14.61 3.40 -14.56
N GLU A 22 14.20 3.35 -15.82
CA GLU A 22 14.73 4.23 -16.87
C GLU A 22 14.36 5.68 -16.55
N GLN A 23 13.10 5.96 -16.21
CA GLN A 23 12.65 7.28 -15.74
C GLN A 23 13.45 7.77 -14.52
N ILE A 24 13.62 6.92 -13.49
CA ILE A 24 14.38 7.29 -12.29
C ILE A 24 15.84 7.62 -12.63
N LYS A 25 16.48 6.89 -13.54
CA LYS A 25 17.87 7.14 -13.96
C LYS A 25 18.03 8.46 -14.70
N GLU A 26 17.01 8.93 -15.40
CA GLU A 26 17.03 10.22 -16.09
C GLU A 26 16.99 11.39 -15.10
N VAL A 27 16.31 11.24 -13.97
CA VAL A 27 16.14 12.32 -12.99
C VAL A 27 17.18 12.28 -11.87
N VAL A 28 17.63 11.10 -11.44
CA VAL A 28 18.51 10.94 -10.29
C VAL A 28 19.97 10.75 -10.72
N CYS A 29 20.81 11.74 -10.42
CA CYS A 29 22.26 11.64 -10.60
C CYS A 29 22.91 10.85 -9.44
N GLU A 30 22.71 9.54 -9.43
CA GLU A 30 23.20 8.61 -8.40
C GLU A 30 24.61 8.05 -8.69
N ASP A 31 25.41 8.74 -9.52
CA ASP A 31 26.47 8.06 -10.27
C ASP A 31 27.88 8.12 -9.64
N THR A 32 27.99 8.47 -8.35
CA THR A 32 29.29 8.36 -7.66
C THR A 32 29.60 6.91 -7.30
N GLN A 33 30.87 6.51 -7.40
CA GLN A 33 31.33 5.17 -7.04
C GLN A 33 30.97 4.78 -5.59
N ILE A 34 30.82 5.75 -4.69
CA ILE A 34 30.48 5.55 -3.29
C ILE A 34 29.02 5.08 -3.13
N PHE A 35 28.05 5.72 -3.80
CA PHE A 35 26.65 5.30 -3.76
C PHE A 35 26.46 3.92 -4.39
N ARG A 36 27.12 3.65 -5.52
CA ARG A 36 27.11 2.33 -6.17
C ARG A 36 27.59 1.24 -5.23
N ARG A 37 28.71 1.47 -4.53
CA ARG A 37 29.23 0.52 -3.56
C ARG A 37 28.25 0.25 -2.40
N TYR A 38 27.65 1.30 -1.82
CA TYR A 38 26.66 1.15 -0.74
C TYR A 38 25.47 0.30 -1.19
N ARG A 39 24.93 0.60 -2.38
CA ARG A 39 23.83 -0.15 -2.97
C ARG A 39 24.23 -1.61 -3.23
N ASP A 40 25.41 -1.85 -3.80
CA ASP A 40 25.88 -3.21 -4.12
C ASP A 40 26.10 -4.05 -2.86
N GLU A 41 26.63 -3.45 -1.78
CA GLU A 41 26.79 -4.10 -0.47
C GLU A 41 25.43 -4.49 0.14
N TYR A 42 24.42 -3.60 0.06
CA TYR A 42 23.04 -3.93 0.43
C TYR A 42 22.46 -5.05 -0.45
N GLU A 43 22.58 -4.92 -1.78
CA GLU A 43 22.02 -5.86 -2.75
C GLU A 43 22.62 -7.27 -2.64
N ALA A 44 23.87 -7.38 -2.18
CA ALA A 44 24.51 -8.64 -1.89
C ALA A 44 23.85 -9.37 -0.71
N GLU A 45 23.45 -8.66 0.35
CA GLU A 45 22.76 -9.25 1.51
C GLU A 45 21.36 -9.76 1.16
N VAL A 46 20.65 -9.06 0.27
CA VAL A 46 19.29 -9.42 -0.16
C VAL A 46 19.23 -10.18 -1.50
N ARG A 47 20.36 -10.74 -1.94
CA ARG A 47 20.46 -11.45 -3.23
C ARG A 47 19.59 -12.69 -3.29
N ARG A 48 19.51 -13.46 -2.20
CA ARG A 48 18.76 -14.72 -2.08
C ARG A 48 18.25 -14.87 -0.66
N PHE A 49 17.17 -15.62 -0.49
CA PHE A 49 16.69 -16.04 0.82
C PHE A 49 16.88 -17.54 1.02
N ALA A 50 17.05 -17.98 2.27
CA ALA A 50 17.27 -19.37 2.62
C ALA A 50 15.95 -20.17 2.62
N ARG A 51 14.91 -19.64 3.27
CA ARG A 51 13.58 -20.26 3.33
C ARG A 51 12.47 -19.24 3.58
N THR A 52 11.23 -19.66 3.39
CA THR A 52 10.05 -18.91 3.86
C THR A 52 10.01 -18.90 5.38
N ALA A 53 9.41 -17.86 5.95
CA ALA A 53 9.21 -17.71 7.39
C ALA A 53 7.82 -17.13 7.67
N THR A 54 7.39 -17.21 8.92
CA THR A 54 6.10 -16.66 9.35
C THR A 54 6.29 -15.33 10.08
N GLN A 55 5.23 -14.52 10.14
CA GLN A 55 5.21 -13.33 10.99
C GLN A 55 5.48 -13.69 12.45
N LYS A 56 4.93 -14.81 12.94
CA LYS A 56 5.14 -15.33 14.30
C LYS A 56 6.61 -15.58 14.59
N GLU A 57 7.29 -16.26 13.67
CA GLU A 57 8.72 -16.52 13.79
C GLU A 57 9.52 -15.22 13.85
N LEU A 58 9.21 -14.25 12.99
CA LEU A 58 9.86 -12.93 13.00
C LEU A 58 9.66 -12.22 14.34
N ILE A 59 8.41 -12.16 14.84
CA ILE A 59 8.07 -11.52 16.12
C ILE A 59 8.83 -12.18 17.29
N GLU A 60 8.90 -13.52 17.32
CA GLU A 60 9.67 -14.24 18.34
C GLU A 60 11.17 -13.93 18.27
N LYS A 61 11.73 -13.77 17.07
CA LYS A 61 13.13 -13.38 16.88
C LYS A 61 13.38 -11.93 17.33
N VAL A 62 12.47 -11.01 17.01
CA VAL A 62 12.54 -9.62 17.46
C VAL A 62 12.51 -9.55 18.99
N ALA A 63 11.56 -10.25 19.63
CA ALA A 63 11.44 -10.28 21.10
C ALA A 63 12.67 -10.86 21.82
N LYS A 64 13.44 -11.74 21.16
CA LYS A 64 14.68 -12.34 21.72
C LYS A 64 15.94 -11.50 21.46
N SER A 65 15.85 -10.48 20.62
CA SER A 65 16.98 -9.64 20.21
C SER A 65 17.19 -8.46 21.16
N ASN A 66 18.44 -7.98 21.23
CA ASN A 66 18.79 -6.77 21.97
C ASN A 66 18.72 -5.52 21.08
N ILE A 67 19.09 -5.68 19.81
CA ILE A 67 19.08 -4.61 18.81
C ILE A 67 18.39 -5.15 17.55
N VAL A 68 17.46 -4.38 16.98
CA VAL A 68 16.80 -4.72 15.72
C VAL A 68 16.95 -3.55 14.78
N TYR A 69 17.40 -3.79 13.56
CA TYR A 69 17.48 -2.81 12.49
C TYR A 69 16.39 -3.10 11.47
N CYS A 70 15.51 -2.15 11.22
CA CYS A 70 14.41 -2.28 10.27
C CYS A 70 14.61 -1.26 9.14
N GLY A 71 14.79 -1.75 7.92
CA GLY A 71 15.02 -0.91 6.75
C GLY A 71 13.79 -0.09 6.41
N ASP A 72 14.00 1.14 5.99
CA ASP A 72 12.95 2.06 5.59
C ASP A 72 13.12 2.50 4.13
N TYR A 73 12.03 2.44 3.37
CA TYR A 73 11.95 3.07 2.06
C TYR A 73 11.07 4.29 2.18
N HIS A 74 11.70 5.46 2.25
CA HIS A 74 11.10 6.67 2.81
C HIS A 74 9.82 7.15 2.14
N THR A 75 9.64 6.86 0.85
CA THR A 75 8.46 7.26 0.09
C THR A 75 7.29 6.27 0.22
N LEU A 76 7.54 5.06 0.73
CA LEU A 76 6.54 3.99 0.80
C LEU A 76 5.95 3.87 2.21
N ALA A 77 4.74 4.38 2.43
CA ALA A 77 4.04 4.33 3.73
C ALA A 77 4.02 2.96 4.45
N GLN A 78 4.00 1.86 3.69
CA GLN A 78 4.01 0.52 4.27
C GLN A 78 5.36 0.15 4.92
N ALA A 79 6.45 0.78 4.50
CA ALA A 79 7.75 0.63 5.12
C ALA A 79 7.74 1.17 6.55
N GLN A 80 7.13 2.33 6.79
CA GLN A 80 7.02 2.93 8.13
C GLN A 80 5.95 2.27 9.01
N ARG A 81 4.89 1.69 8.43
CA ARG A 81 3.88 0.90 9.16
C ARG A 81 4.39 -0.45 9.65
N THR A 82 5.35 -1.06 8.96
CA THR A 82 5.85 -2.40 9.30
C THR A 82 6.50 -2.48 10.69
N PRO A 83 7.39 -1.55 11.10
CA PRO A 83 7.86 -1.47 12.48
C PRO A 83 6.74 -1.41 13.51
N VAL A 84 5.69 -0.60 13.29
CA VAL A 84 4.54 -0.49 14.21
C VAL A 84 3.86 -1.83 14.38
N LYS A 85 3.52 -2.51 13.27
CA LYS A 85 2.90 -3.85 13.31
C LYS A 85 3.75 -4.89 14.07
N ILE A 86 5.06 -4.85 13.88
CA ILE A 86 6.00 -5.73 14.60
C ILE A 86 5.97 -5.39 16.10
N LEU A 87 6.10 -4.10 16.45
CA LEU A 87 6.16 -3.64 17.83
C LEU A 87 4.86 -3.87 18.60
N GLU A 88 3.68 -3.72 17.97
CA GLU A 88 2.38 -4.06 18.55
C GLU A 88 2.35 -5.50 19.10
N HIS A 89 2.99 -6.44 18.40
CA HIS A 89 3.04 -7.84 18.81
C HIS A 89 4.20 -8.18 19.73
N VAL A 90 5.28 -7.38 19.71
CA VAL A 90 6.46 -7.57 20.56
C VAL A 90 6.26 -6.96 21.94
N LEU A 91 5.60 -5.80 22.03
CA LEU A 91 5.45 -5.05 23.26
C LEU A 91 4.84 -5.87 24.42
N PRO A 92 3.80 -6.71 24.22
CA PRO A 92 3.27 -7.58 25.29
C PRO A 92 4.27 -8.64 25.77
N ARG A 93 5.26 -8.99 24.96
CA ARG A 93 6.30 -10.01 25.25
C ARG A 93 7.58 -9.39 25.80
N ARG A 94 7.87 -8.15 25.42
CA ARG A 94 9.06 -7.38 25.80
C ARG A 94 8.69 -5.91 25.96
N PRO A 95 8.24 -5.48 27.14
CA PRO A 95 7.69 -4.13 27.34
C PRO A 95 8.76 -3.03 27.32
N LYS A 96 10.01 -3.35 27.67
CA LYS A 96 11.11 -2.38 27.64
C LYS A 96 11.63 -2.23 26.22
N ILE A 97 11.21 -1.18 25.53
CA ILE A 97 11.61 -0.86 24.14
C ILE A 97 12.12 0.59 24.08
N VAL A 98 13.15 0.82 23.29
CA VAL A 98 13.64 2.14 22.88
C VAL A 98 13.61 2.19 21.37
N LEU A 99 12.98 3.23 20.81
CA LEU A 99 12.86 3.44 19.37
C LEU A 99 13.92 4.45 18.92
N CYS A 100 14.65 4.12 17.85
CA CYS A 100 15.61 5.01 17.20
C CYS A 100 15.12 5.29 15.77
N VAL A 101 15.10 6.56 15.35
CA VAL A 101 14.55 6.97 14.04
C VAL A 101 15.52 7.87 13.29
N GLU A 102 15.76 7.55 12.01
CA GLU A 102 16.56 8.36 11.09
C GLU A 102 15.87 9.69 10.72
N ALA A 103 14.54 9.73 10.74
CA ALA A 103 13.77 10.93 10.35
C ALA A 103 14.00 12.17 11.25
N VAL A 104 14.70 12.03 12.37
CA VAL A 104 15.00 13.13 13.30
C VAL A 104 16.51 13.22 13.54
N MET A 105 17.03 14.44 13.39
CA MET A 105 18.42 14.74 13.72
C MET A 105 18.67 14.63 15.23
N SER A 106 19.79 14.03 15.63
CA SER A 106 20.09 13.81 17.05
C SER A 106 20.22 15.10 17.87
N HIS A 107 20.60 16.22 17.23
CA HIS A 107 20.69 17.53 17.92
C HIS A 107 19.31 18.16 18.18
N HIS A 108 18.24 17.63 17.58
CA HIS A 108 16.85 18.03 17.83
C HIS A 108 16.18 17.24 18.96
N GLN A 109 16.92 16.39 19.70
CA GLN A 109 16.36 15.51 20.73
C GLN A 109 15.49 16.26 21.75
N LYS A 110 15.88 17.47 22.18
CA LYS A 110 15.08 18.29 23.12
C LYS A 110 13.67 18.59 22.60
N HIS A 111 13.51 18.77 21.29
CA HIS A 111 12.22 19.06 20.67
C HIS A 111 11.41 17.80 20.46
N LEU A 112 12.08 16.70 20.09
CA LEU A 112 11.48 15.38 20.02
C LEU A 112 10.90 14.98 21.39
N ASP A 113 11.68 15.11 22.45
CA ASP A 113 11.24 14.76 23.80
C ASP A 113 10.02 15.58 24.25
N ALA A 114 10.01 16.89 23.96
CA ALA A 114 8.87 17.77 24.26
C ALA A 114 7.60 17.36 23.49
N TYR A 115 7.74 16.99 22.21
CA TYR A 115 6.62 16.48 21.41
C TYR A 115 6.09 15.15 21.94
N MET A 116 6.99 14.22 22.28
CA MET A 116 6.62 12.91 22.83
C MET A 116 5.90 13.04 24.19
N ARG A 117 6.23 14.06 25.00
CA ARG A 117 5.53 14.39 26.26
C ARG A 117 4.23 15.19 26.06
N GLY A 118 3.92 15.62 24.83
CA GLY A 118 2.74 16.44 24.55
C GLY A 118 2.87 17.91 24.97
N GLU A 119 4.08 18.40 25.23
CA GLU A 119 4.37 19.78 25.63
C GLU A 119 4.30 20.77 24.47
N ILE A 120 4.50 20.27 23.24
CA ILE A 120 4.37 21.05 22.00
C ILE A 120 3.45 20.33 21.02
N SER A 121 2.77 21.09 20.16
CA SER A 121 1.96 20.53 19.08
C SER A 121 2.83 19.86 18.01
N GLU A 122 2.21 19.02 17.19
CA GLU A 122 2.86 18.43 16.02
C GLU A 122 3.39 19.49 15.05
N SER A 123 2.58 20.51 14.74
CA SER A 123 2.98 21.61 13.87
C SER A 123 4.18 22.39 14.42
N GLU A 124 4.23 22.60 15.74
CA GLU A 124 5.36 23.23 16.42
C GLU A 124 6.61 22.35 16.36
N PHE A 125 6.46 21.04 16.60
CA PHE A 125 7.55 20.08 16.53
C PHE A 125 8.20 20.06 15.15
N LEU A 126 7.39 19.89 14.09
CA LEU A 126 7.88 19.83 12.70
C LEU A 126 8.60 21.11 12.28
N ARG A 127 8.10 22.27 12.73
CA ARG A 127 8.76 23.56 12.50
C ARG A 127 10.09 23.65 13.23
N ARG A 128 10.16 23.22 14.49
CA ARG A 128 11.38 23.30 15.32
C ARG A 128 12.50 22.37 14.86
N ILE A 129 12.15 21.23 14.26
CA ILE A 129 13.15 20.31 13.69
C ILE A 129 13.45 20.59 12.22
N ASP A 130 12.80 21.60 11.64
CA ASP A 130 12.87 21.96 10.24
C ASP A 130 12.64 20.75 9.30
N TYR A 131 11.56 19.99 9.58
CA TYR A 131 11.33 18.69 8.96
C TYR A 131 11.27 18.74 7.42
N ALA A 132 10.68 19.80 6.88
CA ALA A 132 10.53 19.99 5.43
C ALA A 132 11.88 20.06 4.70
N HIS A 133 12.89 20.73 5.27
CA HIS A 133 14.21 20.88 4.64
C HIS A 133 15.22 19.81 5.08
N THR A 134 15.07 19.26 6.28
CA THR A 134 16.01 18.27 6.83
C THR A 134 15.69 16.83 6.43
N TRP A 135 14.41 16.53 6.17
CA TRP A 135 13.95 15.19 5.80
C TRP A 135 13.13 15.20 4.51
N GLY A 136 12.10 16.06 4.42
CA GLY A 136 11.38 16.32 3.16
C GLY A 136 10.51 15.17 2.63
N PHE A 137 10.27 14.12 3.42
CA PHE A 137 9.32 13.06 3.10
C PHE A 137 7.95 13.32 3.75
N VAL A 138 6.91 12.63 3.28
CA VAL A 138 5.53 12.79 3.78
C VAL A 138 5.46 12.44 5.27
N TRP A 139 5.14 13.43 6.12
CA TRP A 139 5.14 13.27 7.58
C TRP A 139 4.13 12.22 8.05
N GLU A 140 2.96 12.13 7.42
CA GLU A 140 1.89 11.19 7.77
C GLU A 140 2.36 9.74 7.75
N HIS A 141 3.36 9.41 6.92
CA HIS A 141 3.96 8.08 6.88
C HIS A 141 4.74 7.77 8.16
N TYR A 142 5.42 8.77 8.72
CA TYR A 142 6.20 8.64 9.95
C TYR A 142 5.36 8.85 11.20
N ARG A 143 4.33 9.72 11.15
CA ARG A 143 3.46 10.06 12.27
C ARG A 143 2.94 8.84 13.03
N VAL A 144 2.60 7.77 12.31
CA VAL A 144 2.11 6.51 12.89
C VAL A 144 3.12 5.86 13.85
N LEU A 145 4.43 5.99 13.62
CA LEU A 145 5.49 5.50 14.51
C LEU A 145 5.53 6.31 15.82
N PHE A 146 5.46 7.63 15.72
CA PHE A 146 5.51 8.53 16.88
C PHE A 146 4.23 8.45 17.71
N GLU A 147 3.06 8.36 17.07
CA GLU A 147 1.79 8.15 17.76
C GLU A 147 1.79 6.82 18.52
N PHE A 148 2.23 5.73 17.88
CA PHE A 148 2.36 4.43 18.54
C PHE A 148 3.31 4.48 19.73
N ALA A 149 4.48 5.10 19.57
CA ALA A 149 5.46 5.23 20.64
C ALA A 149 4.90 6.06 21.82
N ARG A 150 4.18 7.15 21.55
CA ARG A 150 3.55 7.99 22.58
C ARG A 150 2.44 7.25 23.32
N GLU A 151 1.57 6.55 22.60
CA GLU A 151 0.48 5.77 23.19
C GLU A 151 0.98 4.71 24.18
N HIS A 152 2.15 4.15 23.92
CA HIS A 152 2.73 3.06 24.71
C HIS A 152 3.90 3.49 25.62
N GLY A 153 4.19 4.79 25.70
CA GLY A 153 5.29 5.33 26.53
C GLY A 153 6.69 4.84 26.11
N ILE A 154 6.90 4.56 24.83
CA ILE A 154 8.20 4.13 24.27
C ILE A 154 9.07 5.38 24.07
N ALA A 155 10.29 5.36 24.62
CA ALA A 155 11.27 6.43 24.41
C ALA A 155 11.76 6.45 22.96
N VAL A 156 11.84 7.64 22.36
CA VAL A 156 12.23 7.82 20.94
C VAL A 156 13.47 8.69 20.84
N PHE A 157 14.46 8.25 20.06
CA PHE A 157 15.72 8.96 19.84
C PHE A 157 15.96 9.22 18.36
N GLY A 158 16.31 10.47 18.03
CA GLY A 158 16.80 10.82 16.70
C GLY A 158 18.26 10.40 16.52
N ILE A 159 18.57 9.67 15.45
CA ILE A 159 19.93 9.14 15.21
C ILE A 159 20.66 9.81 14.06
N ASN A 160 19.98 10.68 13.31
CA ASN A 160 20.52 11.27 12.10
C ASN A 160 21.42 12.49 12.38
N SER A 161 22.23 12.89 11.40
CA SER A 161 23.14 14.03 11.48
C SER A 161 23.29 14.73 10.13
N HIS A 162 23.60 16.04 10.17
CA HIS A 162 24.05 16.75 8.98
C HIS A 162 25.47 16.31 8.62
N PRO A 163 25.73 15.88 7.37
CA PRO A 163 27.09 15.60 6.95
C PRO A 163 27.86 16.92 6.78
N GLN A 164 28.70 17.28 7.76
CA GLN A 164 29.67 18.36 7.58
C GLN A 164 30.83 17.88 6.69
N GLY A 165 30.97 18.44 5.49
CA GLY A 165 32.25 18.52 4.78
C GLY A 165 32.96 17.23 4.32
N VAL A 166 32.29 16.07 4.15
CA VAL A 166 32.98 14.83 3.71
C VAL A 166 32.41 14.28 2.40
N ARG A 167 33.31 13.80 1.53
CA ARG A 167 33.05 12.99 0.32
C ARG A 167 32.29 11.67 0.61
N ASP A 168 32.12 11.28 1.87
CA ASP A 168 31.53 10.01 2.35
C ASP A 168 30.41 10.28 3.38
N ARG A 169 29.31 10.88 2.90
CA ARG A 169 28.19 11.33 3.75
C ARG A 169 27.45 10.18 4.42
N LEU A 170 27.26 9.05 3.74
CA LEU A 170 26.50 7.90 4.26
C LEU A 170 27.23 7.21 5.42
N ALA A 171 28.51 6.86 5.26
CA ALA A 171 29.23 6.20 6.34
C ALA A 171 29.47 7.12 7.55
N ALA A 172 29.56 8.44 7.34
CA ALA A 172 29.62 9.40 8.43
C ALA A 172 28.33 9.41 9.27
N ARG A 173 27.16 9.36 8.63
CA ARG A 173 25.86 9.22 9.29
C ARG A 173 25.79 7.89 10.06
N ASP A 174 26.23 6.79 9.46
CA ASP A 174 26.26 5.48 10.14
C ASP A 174 27.15 5.48 11.38
N ARG A 175 28.34 6.07 11.31
CA ARG A 175 29.23 6.18 12.48
C ARG A 175 28.63 7.04 13.58
N HIS A 176 27.84 8.07 13.23
CA HIS A 176 27.16 8.92 14.20
C HIS A 176 26.01 8.18 14.88
N ALA A 177 25.10 7.62 14.09
CA ALA A 177 24.00 6.78 14.57
C ALA A 177 24.52 5.60 15.42
N ALA A 178 25.62 4.98 15.00
CA ALA A 178 26.22 3.86 15.73
C ALA A 178 26.66 4.21 17.15
N LYS A 179 27.19 5.42 17.36
CA LYS A 179 27.57 5.89 18.71
C LYS A 179 26.34 6.00 19.61
N ILE A 180 25.29 6.65 19.10
CA ILE A 180 24.02 6.83 19.82
C ILE A 180 23.42 5.46 20.18
N ILE A 181 23.31 4.55 19.22
CA ILE A 181 22.75 3.22 19.43
C ILE A 181 23.58 2.42 20.44
N ALA A 182 24.92 2.48 20.36
CA ALA A 182 25.78 1.82 21.32
C ALA A 182 25.67 2.42 22.74
N ASP A 183 25.50 3.73 22.87
CA ASP A 183 25.27 4.41 24.14
C ASP A 183 23.94 4.00 24.76
N LEU A 184 22.85 4.04 23.98
CA LEU A 184 21.53 3.59 24.42
C LEU A 184 21.53 2.11 24.82
N THR A 185 22.26 1.27 24.08
CA THR A 185 22.42 -0.16 24.41
C THR A 185 23.14 -0.38 25.74
N THR A 186 24.07 0.51 26.11
CA THR A 186 24.75 0.47 27.42
C THR A 186 23.84 1.01 28.53
N GLN A 187 23.14 2.12 28.28
CA GLN A 187 22.25 2.79 29.25
C GLN A 187 20.99 1.99 29.55
N HIS A 188 20.49 1.21 28.58
CA HIS A 188 19.26 0.44 28.67
C HIS A 188 19.51 -1.06 28.42
N PRO A 189 20.26 -1.76 29.31
CA PRO A 189 20.75 -3.12 29.05
C PRO A 189 19.65 -4.18 28.89
N ASP A 190 18.46 -3.93 29.45
CA ASP A 190 17.29 -4.80 29.39
C ASP A 190 16.34 -4.46 28.25
N SER A 191 16.49 -3.30 27.61
CA SER A 191 15.57 -2.86 26.57
C SER A 191 15.86 -3.54 25.24
N LEU A 192 14.86 -3.61 24.36
CA LEU A 192 15.09 -3.78 22.93
C LEU A 192 15.35 -2.41 22.32
N ILE A 193 16.51 -2.22 21.69
CA ILE A 193 16.77 -1.05 20.85
C ILE A 193 16.26 -1.36 19.45
N PHE A 194 15.15 -0.73 19.05
CA PHE A 194 14.55 -0.91 17.73
C PHE A 194 14.90 0.30 16.86
N VAL A 195 15.63 0.08 15.77
CA VAL A 195 16.17 1.10 14.88
C VAL A 195 15.40 1.08 13.57
N VAL A 196 14.87 2.23 13.15
CA VAL A 196 14.27 2.46 11.84
C VAL A 196 15.16 3.44 11.08
N ASP A 197 15.76 2.95 10.00
CA ASP A 197 16.77 3.65 9.20
C ASP A 197 16.66 3.19 7.74
N GLY A 198 17.16 3.98 6.80
CA GLY A 198 17.04 3.73 5.36
C GLY A 198 17.52 2.33 4.96
N ASP A 199 16.88 1.77 3.93
CA ASP A 199 17.14 0.40 3.44
C ASP A 199 18.65 0.08 3.33
N TRP A 200 19.44 1.01 2.79
CA TRP A 200 20.87 0.80 2.65
C TRP A 200 21.62 0.82 3.98
N HIS A 201 21.30 1.77 4.88
CA HIS A 201 21.98 1.93 6.17
C HIS A 201 21.88 0.67 7.05
N VAL A 202 20.76 -0.06 7.00
CA VAL A 202 20.55 -1.25 7.83
C VAL A 202 21.29 -2.51 7.36
N ALA A 203 21.92 -2.51 6.18
CA ALA A 203 22.72 -3.65 5.72
C ALA A 203 23.93 -3.85 6.64
N TYR A 204 24.30 -5.10 6.96
CA TYR A 204 25.31 -5.36 7.99
C TYR A 204 26.64 -4.62 7.76
N PRO A 205 27.23 -4.52 6.54
CA PRO A 205 28.48 -3.79 6.32
C PRO A 205 28.46 -2.30 6.72
N HIS A 206 27.27 -1.73 6.92
CA HIS A 206 27.07 -0.31 7.20
C HIS A 206 26.82 -0.07 8.71
N LEU A 207 25.65 0.43 9.10
CA LEU A 207 25.31 0.78 10.49
C LEU A 207 25.52 -0.36 11.50
N PRO A 208 25.02 -1.60 11.27
CA PRO A 208 25.14 -2.68 12.25
C PRO A 208 26.60 -3.05 12.58
N ARG A 209 27.49 -3.08 11.58
CA ARG A 209 28.92 -3.34 11.79
C ARG A 209 29.58 -2.25 12.62
N GLU A 210 29.22 -0.98 12.40
CA GLU A 210 29.75 0.12 13.21
C GLU A 210 29.29 0.05 14.67
N VAL A 211 28.03 -0.29 14.93
CA VAL A 211 27.53 -0.53 16.29
C VAL A 211 28.27 -1.69 16.94
N GLU A 212 28.40 -2.82 16.24
CA GLU A 212 29.08 -4.01 16.76
C GLU A 212 30.56 -3.70 17.08
N ARG A 213 31.23 -2.90 16.25
CA ARG A 213 32.61 -2.45 16.49
C ARG A 213 32.74 -1.63 17.77
N ILE A 214 31.80 -0.73 18.05
CA ILE A 214 31.78 0.07 19.28
C ILE A 214 31.48 -0.81 20.50
N LEU A 215 30.49 -1.70 20.41
CA LEU A 215 30.13 -2.61 21.50
C LEU A 215 31.25 -3.59 21.85
N LYS A 216 31.95 -4.13 20.85
CA LYS A 216 33.14 -4.98 21.05
C LYS A 216 34.24 -4.24 21.83
N LYS A 217 34.51 -2.97 21.53
CA LYS A 217 35.44 -2.13 22.31
C LYS A 217 35.00 -1.94 23.75
N ARG A 218 33.69 -1.95 24.00
CA ARG A 218 33.07 -1.91 25.34
C ARG A 218 32.96 -3.29 26.01
N ARG A 219 33.49 -4.36 25.38
CA ARG A 219 33.36 -5.76 25.83
C ARG A 219 31.90 -6.21 25.99
N LEU A 220 30.99 -5.63 25.22
CA LEU A 220 29.58 -6.00 25.20
C LEU A 220 29.26 -6.80 23.93
N THR A 221 28.61 -7.94 24.11
CA THR A 221 28.04 -8.73 23.01
C THR A 221 26.52 -8.68 23.10
N ARG A 222 25.87 -8.30 22.00
CA ARG A 222 24.42 -8.12 21.94
C ARG A 222 23.87 -8.87 20.73
N ARG A 223 22.73 -9.54 20.93
CA ARG A 223 22.03 -10.21 19.82
C ARG A 223 21.38 -9.16 18.95
N TRP A 224 21.78 -9.10 17.69
CA TRP A 224 21.18 -8.21 16.71
C TRP A 224 20.37 -8.99 15.66
N LEU A 225 19.38 -8.31 15.07
CA LEU A 225 18.54 -8.81 13.99
C LEU A 225 18.40 -7.70 12.94
N ILE A 226 18.47 -8.05 11.65
CA ILE A 226 18.19 -7.13 10.55
C ILE A 226 16.89 -7.56 9.86
N ILE A 227 16.00 -6.61 9.62
CA ILE A 227 14.74 -6.76 8.91
C ILE A 227 14.81 -5.84 7.68
N PHE A 228 15.07 -6.43 6.52
CA PHE A 228 14.95 -5.74 5.25
C PHE A 228 13.49 -5.63 4.83
N GLN A 229 13.16 -4.63 4.02
CA GLN A 229 11.81 -4.49 3.47
C GLN A 229 11.82 -4.48 1.94
N ASN A 230 10.86 -5.19 1.34
CA ASN A 230 10.56 -5.13 -0.09
C ASN A 230 11.78 -5.29 -1.01
N ALA A 231 12.68 -6.20 -0.66
CA ALA A 231 13.85 -6.47 -1.48
C ALA A 231 13.42 -7.09 -2.82
N GLU A 232 13.70 -6.39 -3.91
CA GLU A 232 13.20 -6.74 -5.24
C GLU A 232 13.67 -8.13 -5.71
N LYS A 233 14.96 -8.45 -5.53
CA LYS A 233 15.51 -9.77 -5.91
C LYS A 233 14.78 -10.92 -5.19
N ILE A 234 14.37 -10.71 -3.94
CA ILE A 234 13.59 -11.68 -3.16
C ILE A 234 12.16 -11.75 -3.67
N TYR A 235 11.52 -10.60 -3.93
CA TYR A 235 10.17 -10.56 -4.50
C TYR A 235 10.09 -11.38 -5.79
N TRP A 236 11.02 -11.19 -6.73
CA TRP A 236 11.02 -11.94 -7.99
C TRP A 236 11.26 -13.43 -7.80
N GLN A 237 12.07 -13.84 -6.82
CA GLN A 237 12.25 -15.26 -6.48
C GLN A 237 10.97 -15.88 -5.92
N LEU A 238 10.21 -15.15 -5.11
CA LEU A 238 8.88 -15.58 -4.65
C LEU A 238 7.89 -15.64 -5.81
N ALA A 239 7.90 -14.62 -6.68
CA ALA A 239 7.03 -14.50 -7.85
C ALA A 239 7.18 -15.66 -8.84
N LEU A 240 8.42 -16.06 -9.11
CA LEU A 240 8.75 -17.22 -9.94
C LEU A 240 8.26 -18.54 -9.31
N ARG A 241 8.10 -18.59 -7.98
CA ARG A 241 7.59 -19.74 -7.24
C ARG A 241 6.08 -19.66 -6.93
N ARG A 242 5.38 -18.60 -7.37
CA ARG A 242 3.94 -18.35 -7.08
C ARG A 242 3.65 -18.19 -5.58
N LEU A 243 4.61 -17.66 -4.83
CA LEU A 243 4.54 -17.48 -3.38
C LEU A 243 4.35 -16.01 -2.98
N GLU A 244 4.42 -15.09 -3.92
CA GLU A 244 4.32 -13.64 -3.73
C GLU A 244 3.00 -13.18 -3.08
N HIS A 245 1.89 -13.91 -3.25
CA HIS A 245 0.62 -13.61 -2.57
C HIS A 245 0.42 -14.35 -1.25
N ARG A 246 1.28 -15.34 -0.95
CA ARG A 246 1.13 -16.25 0.20
C ARG A 246 2.21 -16.07 1.26
N ILE A 247 3.31 -15.38 0.94
CA ILE A 247 4.45 -15.23 1.82
C ILE A 247 4.78 -13.74 1.92
N ASP A 248 4.65 -13.23 3.15
CA ASP A 248 5.04 -11.87 3.50
C ASP A 248 6.42 -11.81 4.18
N VAL A 249 6.94 -12.95 4.67
CA VAL A 249 8.22 -12.98 5.40
C VAL A 249 9.11 -14.11 4.88
N VAL A 250 10.37 -13.79 4.63
CA VAL A 250 11.40 -14.79 4.33
C VAL A 250 12.58 -14.65 5.28
N GLN A 251 13.24 -15.76 5.55
CA GLN A 251 14.52 -15.77 6.26
C GLN A 251 15.66 -15.77 5.24
N ILE A 252 16.51 -14.74 5.29
CA ILE A 252 17.75 -14.67 4.49
C ILE A 252 18.85 -15.48 5.17
N SER A 253 19.03 -15.29 6.48
CA SER A 253 19.96 -16.04 7.32
C SER A 253 19.47 -16.01 8.77
N LYS A 254 20.21 -16.66 9.70
CA LYS A 254 19.81 -16.81 11.11
C LYS A 254 19.33 -15.51 11.78
N ASN A 255 19.96 -14.38 11.46
CA ASN A 255 19.69 -13.05 12.04
C ASN A 255 19.27 -12.02 10.97
N ARG A 256 18.81 -12.46 9.80
CA ARG A 256 18.36 -11.56 8.72
C ARG A 256 17.05 -12.06 8.13
N TYR A 257 16.04 -11.21 8.14
CA TYR A 257 14.74 -11.47 7.54
C TYR A 257 14.42 -10.39 6.52
N CYS A 258 13.52 -10.70 5.59
CA CYS A 258 12.94 -9.70 4.72
C CYS A 258 11.42 -9.78 4.78
N VAL A 259 10.78 -8.63 5.02
CA VAL A 259 9.33 -8.46 4.96
C VAL A 259 8.98 -7.92 3.59
N ILE A 260 8.06 -8.59 2.89
CA ILE A 260 7.55 -8.18 1.59
C ILE A 260 6.10 -7.72 1.78
N ASN A 261 5.92 -6.41 1.89
CA ASN A 261 4.62 -5.76 2.07
C ASN A 261 4.18 -4.94 0.84
N ALA A 262 5.06 -4.76 -0.15
CA ALA A 262 4.79 -4.06 -1.40
C ALA A 262 5.45 -4.77 -2.60
N THR A 263 4.93 -4.50 -3.80
CA THR A 263 5.57 -4.93 -5.05
C THR A 263 6.71 -3.98 -5.41
N PRO A 264 7.71 -4.40 -6.22
CA PRO A 264 8.72 -3.50 -6.75
C PRO A 264 8.11 -2.33 -7.52
N LEU A 265 7.02 -2.58 -8.25
CA LEU A 265 6.26 -1.57 -8.98
C LEU A 265 5.72 -0.48 -8.04
N ALA A 266 5.03 -0.88 -6.96
CA ALA A 266 4.49 0.05 -5.98
C ALA A 266 5.61 0.84 -5.28
N LYS A 267 6.73 0.19 -4.96
CA LYS A 267 7.91 0.82 -4.35
C LYS A 267 8.51 1.90 -5.26
N LEU A 268 8.74 1.61 -6.54
CA LEU A 268 9.32 2.59 -7.47
C LEU A 268 8.35 3.73 -7.79
N ARG A 269 7.05 3.45 -7.87
CA ARG A 269 6.06 4.50 -8.14
C ARG A 269 6.00 5.54 -7.02
N THR A 270 6.06 5.12 -5.75
CA THR A 270 6.06 6.12 -4.65
C THR A 270 7.30 7.01 -4.68
N TYR A 271 8.41 6.53 -5.24
CA TYR A 271 9.61 7.33 -5.42
C TYR A 271 9.50 8.33 -6.56
N LEU A 272 8.94 7.93 -7.70
CA LEU A 272 8.63 8.85 -8.81
C LEU A 272 7.68 9.95 -8.37
N ASN A 273 6.56 9.61 -7.70
CA ASN A 273 5.62 10.60 -7.18
C ASN A 273 6.31 11.60 -6.23
N TRP A 274 7.23 11.14 -5.38
CA TRP A 274 7.95 12.04 -4.47
C TRP A 274 8.92 12.98 -5.19
N ILE A 275 9.57 12.51 -6.26
CA ILE A 275 10.37 13.38 -7.13
C ILE A 275 9.48 14.46 -7.74
N GLU A 276 8.33 14.06 -8.30
CA GLU A 276 7.33 14.96 -8.91
C GLU A 276 6.82 16.00 -7.89
N ASP A 277 6.42 15.58 -6.69
CA ASP A 277 5.91 16.46 -5.63
C ASP A 277 6.97 17.51 -5.18
N ILE A 278 8.25 17.11 -5.12
CA ILE A 278 9.35 18.03 -4.78
C ILE A 278 9.60 19.05 -5.89
N GLU A 279 9.43 18.65 -7.14
CA GLU A 279 9.57 19.52 -8.31
C GLU A 279 8.45 20.58 -8.35
N GLU A 280 7.19 20.18 -8.09
CA GLU A 280 6.04 21.10 -8.03
C GLU A 280 6.13 22.13 -6.89
N LEU A 281 6.65 21.72 -5.72
CA LEU A 281 6.82 22.63 -4.57
C LEU A 281 7.99 23.62 -4.74
N GLY A 282 8.72 23.59 -5.87
CA GLY A 282 9.76 24.58 -6.20
C GLY A 282 11.03 24.50 -5.33
N TYR A 283 11.16 23.46 -4.50
CA TYR A 283 12.39 23.20 -3.72
C TYR A 283 13.56 22.75 -4.61
N SER A 284 13.26 22.21 -5.80
CA SER A 284 14.25 21.84 -6.82
C SER A 284 14.60 23.04 -7.72
N ARG A 285 15.44 23.97 -7.23
CA ARG A 285 16.15 24.91 -8.12
C ARG A 285 17.34 24.26 -8.87
N LEU A 286 17.56 22.95 -8.74
CA LEU A 286 18.74 22.26 -9.27
C LEU A 286 18.47 21.07 -10.20
N TRP A 287 17.23 20.54 -10.26
CA TRP A 287 16.84 19.49 -11.21
C TRP A 287 15.55 19.93 -11.90
N ARG A 288 15.65 20.29 -13.17
CA ARG A 288 14.52 20.66 -14.02
C ARG A 288 14.03 19.41 -14.74
N VAL A 289 12.95 18.81 -14.26
CA VAL A 289 11.97 18.14 -15.12
C VAL A 289 10.62 18.74 -14.76
N THR A 290 9.94 19.34 -15.74
CA THR A 290 8.54 19.70 -15.61
C THR A 290 7.74 18.47 -16.02
N THR A 291 7.07 17.79 -15.10
CA THR A 291 6.10 16.75 -15.43
C THR A 291 4.92 17.40 -16.15
N SER A 292 4.96 17.35 -17.48
CA SER A 292 3.86 17.84 -18.30
C SER A 292 2.64 16.93 -18.13
N HIS A 293 1.42 17.47 -18.31
CA HIS A 293 0.17 16.68 -18.42
C HIS A 293 0.32 15.41 -19.25
N ALA A 294 1.10 15.48 -20.35
CA ALA A 294 1.39 14.36 -21.23
C ALA A 294 2.05 13.16 -20.54
N ALA A 295 2.87 13.37 -19.49
CA ALA A 295 3.50 12.28 -18.75
C ALA A 295 2.48 11.48 -17.91
N ILE A 296 1.49 12.16 -17.33
CA ILE A 296 0.40 11.52 -16.58
C ILE A 296 -0.51 10.75 -17.54
N GLU A 297 -0.81 11.33 -18.70
CA GLU A 297 -1.56 10.65 -19.77
C GLU A 297 -0.82 9.40 -20.28
N ASP A 298 0.49 9.49 -20.51
CA ASP A 298 1.33 8.36 -20.93
C ASP A 298 1.34 7.23 -19.89
N ASP A 299 1.42 7.58 -18.60
CA ASP A 299 1.36 6.62 -17.50
C ASP A 299 -0.01 5.94 -17.41
N LEU A 300 -1.10 6.72 -17.52
CA LEU A 300 -2.46 6.17 -17.55
C LEU A 300 -2.67 5.28 -18.77
N MET A 301 -2.21 5.68 -19.95
CA MET A 301 -2.26 4.85 -21.16
C MET A 301 -1.47 3.56 -20.99
N THR A 302 -0.35 3.60 -20.28
CA THR A 302 0.41 2.39 -19.96
C THR A 302 -0.39 1.45 -19.07
N ILE A 303 -1.10 1.98 -18.08
CA ILE A 303 -1.97 1.21 -17.20
C ILE A 303 -3.20 0.66 -17.96
N ILE A 304 -3.84 1.49 -18.79
CA ILE A 304 -5.01 1.12 -19.60
C ILE A 304 -4.64 -0.03 -20.53
N ASN A 305 -3.57 0.11 -21.30
CA ASN A 305 -3.07 -0.93 -22.20
C ASN A 305 -2.69 -2.19 -21.43
N ALA A 306 -2.04 -2.06 -20.27
CA ALA A 306 -1.68 -3.20 -19.43
C ALA A 306 -2.90 -4.02 -18.97
N ILE A 307 -3.99 -3.36 -18.59
CA ILE A 307 -5.24 -4.04 -18.18
C ILE A 307 -5.95 -4.63 -19.42
N ALA A 308 -6.06 -3.85 -20.50
CA ALA A 308 -6.74 -4.25 -21.73
C ALA A 308 -6.07 -5.47 -22.37
N ASP A 309 -4.74 -5.43 -22.54
CA ASP A 309 -3.96 -6.52 -23.10
C ASP A 309 -4.05 -7.77 -22.22
N PHE A 310 -3.93 -7.63 -20.89
CA PHE A 310 -3.99 -8.78 -19.98
C PHE A 310 -5.33 -9.52 -20.06
N LEU A 311 -6.44 -8.79 -20.21
CA LEU A 311 -7.80 -9.33 -20.28
C LEU A 311 -8.27 -9.61 -21.72
N ASN A 312 -7.46 -9.31 -22.73
CA ASN A 312 -7.83 -9.33 -24.16
C ASN A 312 -9.10 -8.49 -24.45
N LEU A 313 -9.16 -7.28 -23.90
CA LEU A 313 -10.27 -6.36 -24.12
C LEU A 313 -10.20 -5.69 -25.51
N PRO A 314 -11.33 -5.16 -26.03
CA PRO A 314 -11.29 -4.30 -27.20
C PRO A 314 -10.50 -3.02 -26.93
N ASN A 315 -9.67 -2.60 -27.88
CA ASN A 315 -8.81 -1.42 -27.75
C ASN A 315 -9.41 -0.15 -28.36
N GLU A 316 -10.55 -0.25 -29.06
CA GLU A 316 -11.20 0.89 -29.73
C GLU A 316 -11.71 1.90 -28.70
N GLY A 317 -11.27 3.16 -28.81
CA GLY A 317 -11.70 4.29 -27.98
C GLY A 317 -11.08 4.34 -26.58
N LEU A 318 -10.06 3.53 -26.30
CA LEU A 318 -9.31 3.56 -25.04
C LEU A 318 -8.28 4.71 -24.95
N ASP A 319 -8.02 5.40 -26.05
CA ASP A 319 -7.20 6.61 -26.15
C ASP A 319 -8.01 7.90 -25.98
N ASP A 320 -9.34 7.82 -26.03
CA ASP A 320 -10.26 8.96 -25.89
C ASP A 320 -10.65 9.17 -24.42
N PHE A 321 -9.74 9.75 -23.65
CA PHE A 321 -9.97 10.19 -22.27
C PHE A 321 -9.24 11.52 -21.99
N SER A 322 -9.61 12.17 -20.90
CA SER A 322 -8.87 13.31 -20.36
C SER A 322 -8.54 13.06 -18.91
N VAL A 323 -7.33 13.39 -18.47
CA VAL A 323 -6.92 13.28 -17.07
C VAL A 323 -6.89 14.65 -16.41
N TYR A 324 -7.26 14.74 -15.14
CA TYR A 324 -7.05 15.92 -14.31
C TYR A 324 -6.61 15.52 -12.91
N THR A 325 -5.85 16.40 -12.26
CA THR A 325 -5.34 16.26 -10.91
C THR A 325 -5.85 17.37 -9.99
N SER A 326 -5.53 17.29 -8.70
CA SER A 326 -5.75 18.39 -7.76
C SER A 326 -4.97 19.66 -8.12
N GLY A 327 -3.93 19.59 -8.96
CA GLY A 327 -3.24 20.76 -9.52
C GLY A 327 -4.03 21.50 -10.59
N ASP A 328 -5.00 20.85 -11.23
CA ASP A 328 -5.78 21.39 -12.35
C ASP A 328 -7.04 22.16 -11.91
N LEU A 329 -7.11 22.60 -10.64
CA LEU A 329 -8.30 23.22 -10.05
C LEU A 329 -8.82 24.41 -10.86
N GLU A 330 -7.95 25.22 -11.45
CA GLU A 330 -8.33 26.38 -12.27
C GLU A 330 -8.98 25.95 -13.61
N PHE A 331 -8.49 24.85 -14.19
CA PHE A 331 -9.07 24.25 -15.38
C PHE A 331 -10.40 23.53 -15.09
N LEU A 332 -10.50 22.85 -13.94
CA LEU A 332 -11.76 22.28 -13.45
C LEU A 332 -12.81 23.37 -13.26
N VAL A 333 -12.47 24.52 -12.67
CA VAL A 333 -13.37 25.68 -12.56
C VAL A 333 -13.83 26.19 -13.93
N THR A 334 -12.99 26.09 -14.95
CA THR A 334 -13.31 26.49 -16.33
C THR A 334 -14.24 25.47 -17.00
N LEU A 335 -13.97 24.17 -16.89
CA LEU A 335 -14.87 23.09 -17.33
C LEU A 335 -16.26 23.17 -16.68
N LEU A 336 -16.32 23.55 -15.40
CA LEU A 336 -17.56 23.79 -14.65
C LEU A 336 -18.38 24.95 -15.22
N LYS A 337 -17.74 25.96 -15.84
CA LYS A 337 -18.41 27.10 -16.49
C LYS A 337 -18.92 26.78 -17.89
N HIS A 338 -18.25 25.87 -18.61
CA HIS A 338 -18.58 25.51 -20.00
C HIS A 338 -19.59 24.35 -20.18
N ARG A 339 -20.32 23.97 -19.12
CA ARG A 339 -21.44 22.98 -19.12
C ARG A 339 -21.07 21.52 -19.48
N HIS A 340 -19.82 21.09 -19.30
CA HIS A 340 -19.46 19.67 -19.45
C HIS A 340 -19.93 18.79 -18.28
N PHE A 341 -20.31 19.39 -17.15
CA PHE A 341 -20.82 18.68 -15.96
C PHE A 341 -22.24 19.12 -15.59
N THR A 342 -23.05 18.17 -15.14
CA THR A 342 -24.35 18.41 -14.51
C THR A 342 -24.17 18.96 -13.08
N LYS A 343 -25.10 19.78 -12.58
CA LYS A 343 -25.04 20.33 -11.21
C LYS A 343 -24.78 19.28 -10.10
N PRO A 344 -25.35 18.05 -10.17
CA PRO A 344 -25.00 16.97 -9.26
C PRO A 344 -23.54 16.49 -9.36
N GLU A 345 -23.01 16.30 -10.57
CA GLU A 345 -21.60 15.90 -10.79
C GLU A 345 -20.63 16.94 -10.23
N VAL A 346 -20.94 18.23 -10.38
CA VAL A 346 -20.14 19.31 -9.77
C VAL A 346 -20.11 19.22 -8.25
N LYS A 347 -21.27 18.95 -7.63
CA LYS A 347 -21.37 18.81 -6.17
C LYS A 347 -20.61 17.58 -5.68
N GLU A 348 -20.65 16.50 -6.44
CA GLU A 348 -19.88 15.29 -6.15
C GLU A 348 -18.39 15.54 -6.31
N LEU A 349 -17.93 16.13 -7.42
CA LEU A 349 -16.53 16.49 -7.66
C LEU A 349 -15.97 17.35 -6.50
N LYS A 350 -16.69 18.40 -6.09
CA LYS A 350 -16.28 19.23 -4.94
C LYS A 350 -16.15 18.42 -3.65
N SER A 351 -17.16 17.59 -3.34
CA SER A 351 -17.13 16.74 -2.16
C SER A 351 -16.02 15.68 -2.21
N ARG A 352 -15.61 15.22 -3.40
CA ARG A 352 -14.58 14.20 -3.63
C ARG A 352 -13.18 14.80 -3.56
N ILE A 353 -13.00 16.02 -4.06
CA ILE A 353 -11.78 16.83 -3.89
C ILE A 353 -11.54 17.09 -2.39
N GLU A 354 -12.57 17.51 -1.65
CA GLU A 354 -12.48 17.69 -0.18
C GLU A 354 -12.13 16.41 0.58
N GLN A 355 -12.37 15.24 -0.02
CA GLN A 355 -12.12 13.92 0.55
C GLN A 355 -10.86 13.23 0.00
N ASP A 356 -10.11 13.90 -0.88
CA ASP A 356 -8.94 13.36 -1.59
C ASP A 356 -9.21 12.01 -2.30
N THR A 357 -10.36 11.93 -3.00
CA THR A 357 -10.80 10.71 -3.68
C THR A 357 -10.76 10.85 -5.20
N SER A 358 -10.11 9.89 -5.87
CA SER A 358 -10.09 9.81 -7.34
C SER A 358 -11.43 9.32 -7.88
N LEU A 359 -11.77 9.70 -9.12
CA LEU A 359 -13.05 9.37 -9.73
C LEU A 359 -12.98 9.41 -11.26
N TYR A 360 -13.61 8.43 -11.89
CA TYR A 360 -13.95 8.45 -13.30
C TYR A 360 -15.34 9.04 -13.55
N PHE A 361 -15.41 10.04 -14.44
CA PHE A 361 -16.65 10.60 -14.97
C PHE A 361 -16.96 10.03 -16.34
N GLU A 362 -18.12 9.36 -16.44
CA GLU A 362 -18.64 8.84 -17.70
C GLU A 362 -18.91 9.96 -18.71
N SER A 363 -19.46 11.07 -18.22
CA SER A 363 -19.68 12.31 -18.97
C SER A 363 -18.34 12.94 -19.38
N GLY A 364 -17.98 12.80 -20.66
CA GLY A 364 -16.73 13.35 -21.20
C GLY A 364 -15.49 12.47 -21.02
N ARG A 365 -15.63 11.25 -20.49
CA ARG A 365 -14.52 10.28 -20.29
C ARG A 365 -13.34 10.87 -19.51
N ILE A 366 -13.65 11.46 -18.36
CA ILE A 366 -12.67 12.19 -17.56
C ILE A 366 -12.20 11.33 -16.39
N ILE A 367 -10.88 11.15 -16.24
CA ILE A 367 -10.24 10.50 -15.09
C ILE A 367 -9.70 11.60 -14.18
N PHE A 368 -10.31 11.78 -13.01
CA PHE A 368 -9.81 12.69 -11.98
C PHE A 368 -9.00 11.91 -10.94
N LEU A 369 -7.72 12.28 -10.77
CA LEU A 369 -6.81 11.71 -9.78
C LEU A 369 -6.58 12.72 -8.67
N ALA A 370 -7.23 12.52 -7.52
CA ALA A 370 -7.03 13.39 -6.36
C ALA A 370 -5.58 13.29 -5.83
N ASN A 371 -5.02 12.08 -5.91
CA ASN A 371 -3.62 11.76 -5.68
C ASN A 371 -3.10 10.82 -6.78
N LEU A 372 -1.81 10.93 -7.13
CA LEU A 372 -1.14 10.12 -8.16
C LEU A 372 -0.84 8.67 -7.69
N SER A 373 -1.69 8.10 -6.85
CA SER A 373 -1.57 6.73 -6.35
C SER A 373 -1.77 5.73 -7.48
N LEU A 374 -0.81 4.81 -7.65
CA LEU A 374 -0.89 3.70 -8.63
C LEU A 374 -2.20 2.91 -8.52
N ASN A 375 -2.71 2.72 -7.30
CA ASN A 375 -3.93 1.95 -7.06
C ASN A 375 -5.16 2.68 -7.59
N HIS A 376 -5.26 3.99 -7.33
CA HIS A 376 -6.40 4.81 -7.77
C HIS A 376 -6.35 5.03 -9.27
N ALA A 377 -5.17 5.33 -9.84
CA ALA A 377 -4.99 5.44 -11.28
C ALA A 377 -5.43 4.15 -12.00
N ALA A 378 -5.04 2.98 -11.50
CA ALA A 378 -5.42 1.70 -12.10
C ALA A 378 -6.89 1.31 -11.88
N GLU A 379 -7.51 1.78 -10.80
CA GLU A 379 -8.93 1.57 -10.54
C GLU A 379 -9.81 2.44 -11.46
N GLU A 380 -9.49 3.72 -11.60
CA GLU A 380 -10.22 4.61 -12.50
C GLU A 380 -9.96 4.29 -13.97
N ALA A 381 -8.75 3.86 -14.33
CA ALA A 381 -8.47 3.30 -15.65
C ALA A 381 -9.37 2.09 -15.95
N ALA A 382 -9.59 1.21 -14.98
CA ALA A 382 -10.49 0.06 -15.15
C ALA A 382 -11.97 0.46 -15.23
N HIS A 383 -12.40 1.50 -14.49
CA HIS A 383 -13.73 2.08 -14.64
C HIS A 383 -13.94 2.67 -16.04
N PHE A 384 -12.94 3.40 -16.55
CA PHE A 384 -12.93 3.94 -17.91
C PHE A 384 -13.03 2.82 -18.95
N ILE A 385 -12.16 1.81 -18.88
CA ILE A 385 -12.18 0.65 -19.78
C ILE A 385 -13.55 -0.03 -19.75
N ASN A 386 -14.11 -0.27 -18.56
CA ASN A 386 -15.43 -0.88 -18.42
C ASN A 386 -16.54 -0.04 -19.08
N HIS A 387 -16.51 1.28 -18.92
CA HIS A 387 -17.48 2.16 -19.56
C HIS A 387 -17.39 2.14 -21.10
N VAL A 388 -16.17 2.23 -21.64
CA VAL A 388 -15.93 2.17 -23.10
C VAL A 388 -16.34 0.82 -23.67
N CYS A 389 -15.91 -0.27 -23.03
CA CYS A 389 -16.23 -1.65 -23.46
C CYS A 389 -17.74 -1.97 -23.39
N ALA A 390 -18.46 -1.40 -22.43
CA ALA A 390 -19.91 -1.60 -22.30
C ALA A 390 -20.72 -0.76 -23.31
N GLY A 391 -20.13 0.31 -23.86
CA GLY A 391 -20.85 1.28 -24.70
C GLY A 391 -21.92 2.05 -23.92
N GLY A 392 -21.65 2.35 -22.66
CA GLY A 392 -22.59 2.98 -21.72
C GLY A 392 -23.49 1.98 -20.98
N PHE A 393 -23.95 2.36 -19.78
CA PHE A 393 -24.73 1.49 -18.90
C PHE A 393 -26.23 1.73 -18.99
N HIS A 394 -27.05 0.68 -18.82
CA HIS A 394 -28.49 0.84 -18.69
C HIS A 394 -28.86 1.54 -17.36
N PRO A 395 -29.65 2.63 -17.38
CA PRO A 395 -30.08 3.32 -16.17
C PRO A 395 -31.23 2.55 -15.50
N TYR A 396 -31.15 2.39 -14.18
CA TYR A 396 -32.17 1.70 -13.39
C TYR A 396 -32.86 2.65 -12.39
N SER A 397 -34.18 2.61 -12.29
CA SER A 397 -34.93 3.28 -11.22
C SER A 397 -34.95 2.46 -9.92
N ASP A 398 -34.97 1.12 -10.02
CA ASP A 398 -34.92 0.21 -8.88
C ASP A 398 -33.62 0.39 -8.07
N ALA A 399 -33.76 0.77 -6.79
CA ALA A 399 -32.64 0.99 -5.89
C ALA A 399 -31.77 -0.26 -5.75
N ARG A 400 -32.36 -1.45 -5.81
CA ARG A 400 -31.62 -2.71 -5.75
C ARG A 400 -30.74 -2.90 -6.97
N GLN A 401 -31.24 -2.68 -8.19
CA GLN A 401 -30.42 -2.81 -9.40
C GLN A 401 -29.29 -1.78 -9.44
N ARG A 402 -29.55 -0.52 -9.08
CA ARG A 402 -28.50 0.51 -8.99
C ARG A 402 -27.39 0.11 -8.02
N PHE A 403 -27.75 -0.43 -6.86
CA PHE A 403 -26.78 -0.90 -5.87
C PHE A 403 -25.86 -1.99 -6.44
N TYR A 404 -26.44 -3.03 -7.07
CA TYR A 404 -25.63 -4.12 -7.61
C TYR A 404 -24.84 -3.74 -8.86
N GLN A 405 -25.35 -2.79 -9.66
CA GLN A 405 -24.59 -2.21 -10.77
C GLN A 405 -23.35 -1.47 -10.25
N SER A 406 -23.51 -0.64 -9.22
CA SER A 406 -22.39 0.03 -8.54
C SER A 406 -21.42 -1.00 -7.95
N ALA A 407 -21.90 -1.98 -7.17
CA ALA A 407 -21.03 -2.99 -6.58
C ALA A 407 -20.24 -3.81 -7.62
N LEU A 408 -20.84 -4.11 -8.78
CA LEU A 408 -20.13 -4.79 -9.88
C LEU A 408 -19.05 -3.91 -10.50
N ARG A 409 -19.34 -2.62 -10.72
CA ARG A 409 -18.35 -1.67 -11.25
C ARG A 409 -17.16 -1.51 -10.32
N GLU A 410 -17.41 -1.35 -9.02
CA GLU A 410 -16.38 -1.33 -7.97
C GLU A 410 -15.56 -2.63 -7.95
N ALA A 411 -16.18 -3.78 -8.25
CA ALA A 411 -15.48 -5.05 -8.40
C ALA A 411 -14.50 -5.04 -9.59
N LEU A 412 -14.91 -4.51 -10.74
CA LEU A 412 -14.07 -4.42 -11.94
C LEU A 412 -12.96 -3.38 -11.77
N GLY A 413 -13.25 -2.24 -11.13
CA GLY A 413 -12.25 -1.23 -10.75
C GLY A 413 -11.17 -1.83 -9.85
N PHE A 414 -11.59 -2.51 -8.77
CA PHE A 414 -10.65 -3.16 -7.87
C PHE A 414 -9.84 -4.28 -8.56
N LEU A 415 -10.48 -5.09 -9.40
CA LEU A 415 -9.82 -6.12 -10.21
C LEU A 415 -8.73 -5.52 -11.11
N GLY A 416 -9.03 -4.45 -11.84
CA GLY A 416 -8.07 -3.75 -12.69
C GLY A 416 -6.87 -3.23 -11.89
N SER A 417 -7.13 -2.64 -10.73
CA SER A 417 -6.03 -2.19 -9.87
C SER A 417 -5.18 -3.33 -9.29
N LYS A 418 -5.77 -4.51 -9.07
CA LYS A 418 -5.05 -5.73 -8.64
C LYS A 418 -4.21 -6.33 -9.78
N ILE A 419 -4.64 -6.20 -11.04
CA ILE A 419 -3.82 -6.59 -12.20
C ILE A 419 -2.51 -5.80 -12.20
N ILE A 420 -2.56 -4.49 -11.91
CA ILE A 420 -1.38 -3.63 -11.82
C ILE A 420 -0.60 -3.88 -10.51
N ASN A 421 -1.25 -3.70 -9.36
CA ASN A 421 -0.67 -3.91 -8.04
C ASN A 421 -1.29 -5.13 -7.33
N GLN A 422 -0.72 -6.30 -7.61
CA GLN A 422 -1.26 -7.57 -7.13
C GLN A 422 -1.29 -7.71 -5.59
N ARG A 423 -0.39 -7.00 -4.87
CA ARG A 423 -0.39 -6.99 -3.39
C ARG A 423 -1.46 -6.06 -2.81
N ARG A 424 -2.34 -5.45 -3.61
CA ARG A 424 -3.21 -4.33 -3.17
C ARG A 424 -4.02 -4.55 -1.89
N ARG A 425 -4.53 -5.70 -1.46
CA ARG A 425 -5.41 -5.89 -0.28
C ARG A 425 -6.73 -5.08 -0.26
N CYS A 426 -7.74 -5.71 0.31
CA CYS A 426 -9.00 -5.11 0.74
C CYS A 426 -9.37 -5.69 2.10
N TYR A 427 -10.27 -5.05 2.84
CA TYR A 427 -10.77 -5.61 4.10
C TYR A 427 -11.54 -6.90 3.85
N THR A 428 -11.09 -8.00 4.46
CA THR A 428 -11.70 -9.33 4.37
C THR A 428 -12.85 -9.51 5.37
N GLU A 429 -13.63 -10.58 5.23
CA GLU A 429 -14.64 -10.93 6.23
C GLU A 429 -14.06 -11.09 7.64
N ASP A 430 -12.84 -11.62 7.76
CA ASP A 430 -12.17 -11.84 9.03
C ASP A 430 -11.70 -10.52 9.66
N ASP A 431 -11.19 -9.59 8.84
CA ASP A 431 -10.84 -8.24 9.29
C ASP A 431 -12.06 -7.52 9.86
N LEU A 432 -13.21 -7.61 9.16
CA LEU A 432 -14.47 -7.03 9.62
C LEU A 432 -14.96 -7.67 10.92
N ARG A 433 -14.86 -9.00 11.06
CA ARG A 433 -15.21 -9.71 12.30
C ARG A 433 -14.30 -9.30 13.45
N HIS A 434 -13.00 -9.17 13.20
CA HIS A 434 -12.04 -8.72 14.21
C HIS A 434 -12.30 -7.27 14.63
N PHE A 435 -12.53 -6.39 13.65
CA PHE A 435 -12.91 -5.00 13.89
C PHE A 435 -14.16 -4.88 14.76
N LEU A 436 -15.18 -5.70 14.51
CA LEU A 436 -16.40 -5.71 15.31
C LEU A 436 -16.21 -6.28 16.73
N LYS A 437 -15.24 -7.19 16.94
CA LYS A 437 -14.89 -7.72 18.27
C LYS A 437 -14.19 -6.69 19.15
N ARG A 438 -13.43 -5.76 18.58
CA ARG A 438 -12.78 -4.67 19.35
C ARG A 438 -13.86 -3.79 20.00
N ARG A 439 -13.72 -3.52 21.30
CA ARG A 439 -14.61 -2.56 22.00
C ARG A 439 -14.52 -1.19 21.31
N PRO A 440 -15.64 -0.48 21.11
CA PRO A 440 -15.61 0.89 20.63
C PRO A 440 -14.75 1.76 21.54
N SER A 441 -14.01 2.70 20.97
CA SER A 441 -13.28 3.66 21.78
C SER A 441 -14.27 4.45 22.67
N ARG A 442 -13.83 4.86 23.87
CA ARG A 442 -14.68 5.66 24.80
C ARG A 442 -15.17 6.99 24.18
N ARG A 443 -14.57 7.41 23.06
CA ARG A 443 -14.93 8.57 22.23
C ARG A 443 -15.08 8.15 20.75
N ALA A 444 -15.83 7.08 20.47
CA ALA A 444 -16.05 6.62 19.10
C ALA A 444 -16.64 7.76 18.24
N SER A 445 -15.95 8.10 17.16
CA SER A 445 -16.40 9.14 16.24
C SER A 445 -17.66 8.67 15.48
N SER A 446 -18.44 9.62 14.97
CA SER A 446 -19.56 9.33 14.06
C SER A 446 -19.12 8.45 12.86
N GLY A 447 -17.87 8.63 12.42
CA GLY A 447 -17.23 7.79 11.40
C GLY A 447 -17.04 6.32 11.84
N GLU A 448 -16.51 6.07 13.05
CA GLU A 448 -16.32 4.70 13.57
C GLU A 448 -17.65 3.95 13.66
N MET A 449 -18.70 4.63 14.13
CA MET A 449 -20.05 4.05 14.22
C MET A 449 -20.63 3.72 12.84
N THR A 450 -20.38 4.57 11.84
CA THR A 450 -20.78 4.31 10.45
C THR A 450 -20.05 3.08 9.89
N LEU A 451 -18.73 2.99 10.07
CA LEU A 451 -17.93 1.84 9.62
C LEU A 451 -18.36 0.53 10.29
N ARG A 452 -18.68 0.54 11.59
CA ARG A 452 -19.23 -0.64 12.29
C ARG A 452 -20.58 -1.06 11.73
N ARG A 453 -21.43 -0.12 11.32
CA ARG A 453 -22.72 -0.42 10.67
C ARG A 453 -22.51 -1.03 9.28
N VAL A 454 -21.62 -0.45 8.48
CA VAL A 454 -21.20 -0.97 7.16
C VAL A 454 -20.68 -2.41 7.30
N ALA A 455 -19.77 -2.68 8.25
CA ALA A 455 -19.24 -4.01 8.51
C ALA A 455 -20.33 -5.04 8.84
N LYS A 456 -21.34 -4.68 9.63
CA LYS A 456 -22.47 -5.57 9.94
C LYS A 456 -23.32 -5.89 8.70
N HIS A 457 -23.59 -4.90 7.86
CA HIS A 457 -24.35 -5.09 6.61
C HIS A 457 -23.61 -5.97 5.62
N ILE A 458 -22.29 -5.76 5.45
CA ILE A 458 -21.44 -6.61 4.60
C ILE A 458 -21.50 -8.06 5.10
N LEU A 459 -21.23 -8.31 6.38
CA LEU A 459 -21.26 -9.69 6.92
C LEU A 459 -22.65 -10.34 6.83
N SER A 460 -23.72 -9.56 6.96
CA SER A 460 -25.10 -10.04 6.77
C SER A 460 -25.35 -10.44 5.30
N HIS A 461 -24.92 -9.61 4.36
CA HIS A 461 -25.03 -9.88 2.94
C HIS A 461 -24.19 -11.10 2.52
N ARG A 462 -22.96 -11.23 3.03
CA ARG A 462 -22.11 -12.42 2.83
C ARG A 462 -22.76 -13.73 3.27
N ARG A 463 -23.43 -13.74 4.44
CA ARG A 463 -24.21 -14.92 4.89
C ARG A 463 -25.37 -15.24 3.94
N TYR A 464 -26.00 -14.20 3.40
CA TYR A 464 -27.04 -14.37 2.39
C TYR A 464 -26.47 -14.99 1.11
N GLU A 465 -25.32 -14.53 0.61
CA GLU A 465 -24.67 -15.09 -0.57
C GLU A 465 -24.31 -16.58 -0.40
N GLN A 466 -23.78 -16.95 0.77
CA GLN A 466 -23.46 -18.34 1.12
C GLN A 466 -24.71 -19.23 1.14
N ARG A 467 -25.82 -18.74 1.71
CA ARG A 467 -27.10 -19.45 1.72
C ARG A 467 -27.71 -19.55 0.32
N ALA A 468 -27.63 -18.49 -0.47
CA ALA A 468 -28.12 -18.49 -1.85
C ALA A 468 -27.35 -19.51 -2.70
N HIS A 469 -26.03 -19.61 -2.50
CA HIS A 469 -25.18 -20.60 -3.17
C HIS A 469 -25.53 -22.03 -2.76
N SER A 470 -25.64 -22.30 -1.46
CA SER A 470 -25.95 -23.64 -0.95
C SER A 470 -27.34 -24.14 -1.41
N THR A 471 -28.31 -23.24 -1.50
CA THR A 471 -29.66 -23.55 -1.99
C THR A 471 -29.82 -23.45 -3.50
N ARG A 472 -28.81 -22.93 -4.20
CA ARG A 472 -28.85 -22.50 -5.62
C ARG A 472 -30.06 -21.60 -5.95
N LYS A 473 -30.59 -20.87 -4.96
CA LYS A 473 -31.76 -19.99 -5.12
C LYS A 473 -31.39 -18.54 -4.82
N LYS A 474 -31.52 -17.68 -5.83
CA LYS A 474 -31.35 -16.21 -5.73
C LYS A 474 -32.57 -15.55 -5.05
N SER A 475 -32.77 -15.85 -3.77
CA SER A 475 -33.82 -15.25 -2.93
C SER A 475 -33.58 -13.76 -2.68
N ASN A 476 -34.49 -13.02 -2.05
CA ASN A 476 -34.27 -11.59 -1.81
C ASN A 476 -33.12 -11.35 -0.81
N PRO A 477 -32.19 -10.40 -1.11
CA PRO A 477 -31.12 -10.04 -0.19
C PRO A 477 -31.67 -9.30 1.05
N PRO A 478 -30.86 -9.16 2.13
CA PRO A 478 -31.29 -8.43 3.32
C PRO A 478 -31.71 -6.99 2.99
N TYR A 479 -33.00 -6.68 3.08
CA TYR A 479 -33.51 -5.36 2.64
C TYR A 479 -33.03 -4.18 3.53
N ALA A 480 -32.50 -4.47 4.73
CA ALA A 480 -32.10 -3.46 5.70
C ALA A 480 -31.04 -2.48 5.16
N PHE A 481 -30.06 -2.94 4.39
CA PHE A 481 -29.00 -2.04 3.89
C PHE A 481 -29.52 -1.08 2.81
N LEU A 482 -30.53 -1.46 2.02
CA LEU A 482 -31.13 -0.61 0.99
C LEU A 482 -31.89 0.60 1.57
N LYS A 483 -32.18 0.58 2.88
CA LYS A 483 -32.79 1.70 3.61
C LYS A 483 -31.78 2.67 4.23
N GLU A 484 -30.48 2.37 4.16
CA GLU A 484 -29.45 3.25 4.71
C GLU A 484 -29.30 4.54 3.91
N HIS A 485 -28.65 5.53 4.52
CA HIS A 485 -28.32 6.78 3.86
C HIS A 485 -27.42 6.54 2.61
N PRO A 486 -27.57 7.29 1.50
CA PRO A 486 -26.83 7.05 0.25
C PRO A 486 -25.30 6.91 0.42
N LYS A 487 -24.68 7.75 1.26
CA LYS A 487 -23.24 7.63 1.58
C LYS A 487 -22.87 6.26 2.17
N THR A 488 -23.66 5.75 3.11
CA THR A 488 -23.45 4.43 3.73
C THR A 488 -23.72 3.31 2.73
N LEU A 489 -24.74 3.46 1.89
CA LEU A 489 -25.05 2.50 0.83
C LEU A 489 -23.90 2.36 -0.18
N ASN A 490 -23.29 3.48 -0.59
CA ASN A 490 -22.12 3.50 -1.48
C ASN A 490 -20.91 2.80 -0.82
N LEU A 491 -20.66 3.04 0.46
CA LEU A 491 -19.59 2.34 1.20
C LEU A 491 -19.81 0.83 1.24
N ILE A 492 -21.05 0.37 1.37
CA ILE A 492 -21.38 -1.06 1.34
C ILE A 492 -21.16 -1.63 -0.06
N ALA A 493 -21.63 -0.94 -1.11
CA ALA A 493 -21.44 -1.35 -2.51
C ALA A 493 -19.95 -1.46 -2.86
N HIS A 494 -19.17 -0.44 -2.50
CA HIS A 494 -17.72 -0.38 -2.66
C HIS A 494 -17.01 -1.57 -1.99
N HIS A 495 -17.29 -1.85 -0.71
CA HIS A 495 -16.65 -2.97 -0.02
C HIS A 495 -17.06 -4.34 -0.57
N LEU A 496 -18.34 -4.54 -0.90
CA LEU A 496 -18.79 -5.79 -1.54
C LEU A 496 -18.15 -5.96 -2.92
N GLY A 497 -18.05 -4.87 -3.69
CA GLY A 497 -17.33 -4.84 -4.95
C GLY A 497 -15.87 -5.25 -4.78
N TYR A 498 -15.16 -4.67 -3.82
CA TYR A 498 -13.76 -5.02 -3.54
C TYR A 498 -13.57 -6.49 -3.19
N LEU A 499 -14.45 -7.07 -2.37
CA LEU A 499 -14.43 -8.50 -2.07
C LEU A 499 -14.61 -9.36 -3.33
N LEU A 500 -15.56 -9.00 -4.20
CA LEU A 500 -15.77 -9.68 -5.48
C LEU A 500 -14.57 -9.52 -6.42
N GLY A 501 -14.04 -8.31 -6.56
CA GLY A 501 -12.89 -7.99 -7.40
C GLY A 501 -11.63 -8.74 -6.96
N ASN A 502 -11.39 -8.82 -5.66
CA ASN A 502 -10.29 -9.60 -5.10
C ASN A 502 -10.46 -11.09 -5.41
N GLY A 503 -11.67 -11.61 -5.27
CA GLY A 503 -11.98 -13.00 -5.62
C GLY A 503 -11.82 -13.29 -7.11
N LEU A 504 -12.29 -12.40 -7.98
CA LEU A 504 -12.12 -12.48 -9.43
C LEU A 504 -10.64 -12.53 -9.81
N PHE A 505 -9.81 -11.67 -9.21
CA PHE A 505 -8.38 -11.65 -9.45
C PHE A 505 -7.73 -13.01 -9.13
N TYR A 506 -7.97 -13.55 -7.93
CA TYR A 506 -7.39 -14.84 -7.55
C TYR A 506 -7.95 -16.01 -8.35
N ALA A 507 -9.24 -15.98 -8.67
CA ALA A 507 -9.85 -17.01 -9.52
C ALA A 507 -9.24 -16.99 -10.93
N LEU A 508 -8.96 -15.80 -11.48
CA LEU A 508 -8.35 -15.61 -12.78
C LEU A 508 -6.90 -16.12 -12.81
N ILE A 509 -6.02 -15.63 -11.93
CA ILE A 509 -4.59 -16.03 -11.94
C ILE A 509 -4.36 -17.50 -11.55
N ARG A 510 -5.33 -18.13 -10.86
CA ARG A 510 -5.33 -19.56 -10.54
C ARG A 510 -6.02 -20.43 -11.60
N ASN A 511 -6.40 -19.85 -12.74
CA ASN A 511 -7.13 -20.51 -13.83
C ASN A 511 -8.40 -21.24 -13.37
N ARG A 512 -9.11 -20.69 -12.37
CA ARG A 512 -10.38 -21.22 -11.85
C ARG A 512 -11.60 -20.64 -12.57
N ILE A 513 -11.44 -19.49 -13.21
CA ILE A 513 -12.42 -18.89 -14.12
C ILE A 513 -11.73 -18.51 -15.44
N PRO A 514 -12.44 -18.59 -16.58
CA PRO A 514 -11.84 -18.25 -17.87
C PRO A 514 -11.70 -16.74 -18.04
N ARG A 515 -10.56 -16.29 -18.60
CA ARG A 515 -10.31 -14.88 -18.95
C ARG A 515 -11.42 -14.27 -19.80
N GLU A 516 -11.94 -15.05 -20.75
CA GLU A 516 -13.03 -14.61 -21.62
C GLU A 516 -14.30 -14.23 -20.86
N TRP A 517 -14.62 -14.93 -19.77
CA TRP A 517 -15.79 -14.59 -18.96
C TRP A 517 -15.60 -13.27 -18.20
N VAL A 518 -14.38 -13.01 -17.69
CA VAL A 518 -14.04 -11.72 -17.09
C VAL A 518 -14.12 -10.59 -18.12
N ARG A 519 -13.62 -10.83 -19.35
CA ARG A 519 -13.75 -9.89 -20.47
C ARG A 519 -15.21 -9.55 -20.75
N LEU A 520 -16.10 -10.54 -20.78
CA LEU A 520 -17.55 -10.31 -20.97
C LEU A 520 -18.16 -9.49 -19.82
N LEU A 521 -17.66 -9.61 -18.59
CA LEU A 521 -18.10 -8.76 -17.48
C LEU A 521 -17.71 -7.28 -17.69
N PHE A 522 -16.51 -7.01 -18.23
CA PHE A 522 -16.10 -5.65 -18.61
C PHE A 522 -16.96 -5.06 -19.74
N CYS A 523 -17.55 -5.89 -20.59
CA CYS A 523 -18.45 -5.47 -21.66
C CYS A 523 -19.94 -5.49 -21.28
N GLU A 524 -20.30 -5.83 -20.04
CA GLU A 524 -21.70 -5.92 -19.62
C GLU A 524 -22.31 -4.53 -19.42
N ASN A 525 -23.33 -4.21 -20.22
CA ASN A 525 -24.07 -2.95 -20.14
C ASN A 525 -25.40 -3.06 -19.37
N PHE A 526 -25.74 -4.25 -18.90
CA PHE A 526 -26.93 -4.53 -18.10
C PHE A 526 -28.26 -4.26 -18.81
N LYS A 527 -28.31 -4.21 -20.14
CA LYS A 527 -29.57 -4.09 -20.89
C LYS A 527 -30.37 -5.40 -20.90
N LYS A 528 -29.67 -6.53 -21.02
CA LYS A 528 -30.28 -7.87 -21.13
C LYS A 528 -30.34 -8.62 -19.80
N ARG A 529 -29.33 -8.41 -18.94
CA ARG A 529 -29.19 -9.09 -17.65
C ARG A 529 -29.28 -8.07 -16.53
N ARG A 530 -30.09 -8.36 -15.52
CA ARG A 530 -30.24 -7.47 -14.36
C ARG A 530 -28.96 -7.51 -13.52
N PRO A 531 -28.44 -6.36 -13.04
CA PRO A 531 -27.22 -6.29 -12.25
C PRO A 531 -27.18 -7.25 -11.06
N PHE A 532 -28.30 -7.41 -10.34
CA PHE A 532 -28.40 -8.38 -9.25
C PHE A 532 -28.12 -9.81 -9.69
N ASP A 533 -28.66 -10.23 -10.84
CA ASP A 533 -28.48 -11.60 -11.33
C ASP A 533 -27.02 -11.85 -11.74
N VAL A 534 -26.39 -10.86 -12.38
CA VAL A 534 -24.96 -10.89 -12.76
C VAL A 534 -24.07 -10.96 -11.52
N TYR A 535 -24.35 -10.12 -10.50
CA TYR A 535 -23.62 -10.13 -9.24
C TYR A 535 -23.68 -11.51 -8.56
N MET A 536 -24.87 -12.11 -8.50
CA MET A 536 -25.03 -13.43 -7.89
C MET A 536 -24.36 -14.54 -8.71
N ASP A 537 -24.33 -14.43 -10.04
CA ASP A 537 -23.57 -15.37 -10.89
C ASP A 537 -22.08 -15.29 -10.61
N VAL A 538 -21.55 -14.06 -10.48
CA VAL A 538 -20.15 -13.84 -10.10
C VAL A 538 -19.87 -14.42 -8.72
N SER A 539 -20.75 -14.13 -7.75
CA SER A 539 -20.62 -14.67 -6.41
C SER A 539 -20.60 -16.21 -6.40
N PHE A 540 -21.51 -16.85 -7.13
CA PHE A 540 -21.57 -18.32 -7.16
C PHE A 540 -20.31 -18.91 -7.79
N ALA A 541 -19.85 -18.36 -8.92
CA ALA A 541 -18.62 -18.81 -9.56
C ALA A 541 -17.40 -18.70 -8.63
N LEU A 542 -17.29 -17.61 -7.87
CA LEU A 542 -16.21 -17.42 -6.91
C LEU A 542 -16.29 -18.35 -5.69
N GLN A 543 -17.51 -18.68 -5.24
CA GLN A 543 -17.73 -19.67 -4.18
C GLN A 543 -17.38 -21.08 -4.65
N ASP A 544 -17.79 -21.46 -5.87
CA ASP A 544 -17.43 -22.72 -6.51
C ASP A 544 -15.90 -22.82 -6.72
N ALA A 545 -15.26 -21.71 -7.10
CA ALA A 545 -13.80 -21.60 -7.23
C ALA A 545 -13.04 -21.49 -5.89
N ARG A 546 -13.72 -21.40 -4.75
CA ARG A 546 -13.16 -21.17 -3.41
C ARG A 546 -12.22 -19.95 -3.34
N CYS A 547 -12.59 -18.86 -4.02
CA CYS A 547 -11.76 -17.67 -4.16
C CYS A 547 -12.28 -16.41 -3.43
N PHE A 548 -13.35 -16.50 -2.64
CA PHE A 548 -13.82 -15.36 -1.82
C PHE A 548 -12.97 -15.07 -0.58
N ASN A 549 -12.56 -16.14 0.12
CA ASN A 549 -11.73 -16.05 1.33
C ASN A 549 -10.33 -16.61 1.02
N VAL A 550 -9.72 -16.12 -0.06
CA VAL A 550 -8.29 -16.38 -0.24
C VAL A 550 -7.60 -15.71 0.94
N LYS A 551 -7.06 -16.54 1.85
CA LYS A 551 -6.11 -16.09 2.88
C LYS A 551 -4.90 -15.50 2.16
N GLU A 552 -4.98 -14.22 1.80
CA GLU A 552 -3.81 -13.36 1.85
C GLU A 552 -3.28 -13.48 3.27
N VAL A 553 -1.97 -13.58 3.46
CA VAL A 553 -1.36 -13.76 4.80
C VAL A 553 -2.01 -12.77 5.76
N SER A 554 -2.91 -13.30 6.58
CA SER A 554 -3.65 -12.52 7.54
C SER A 554 -2.67 -12.16 8.65
N ASP A 555 -2.84 -10.97 9.24
CA ASP A 555 -2.16 -10.60 10.49
C ASP A 555 -2.57 -11.54 11.67
N ASN A 556 -3.39 -12.59 11.44
CA ASN A 556 -3.69 -13.65 12.39
C ASN A 556 -2.56 -14.69 12.47
N LEU A 557 -1.79 -14.59 13.54
CA LEU A 557 -0.71 -15.49 13.97
C LEU A 557 -1.19 -16.88 14.46
N ALA A 558 -2.43 -17.29 14.17
CA ALA A 558 -3.10 -18.39 14.85
C ALA A 558 -3.28 -19.68 14.04
N GLU A 559 -2.97 -19.69 12.74
CA GLU A 559 -3.14 -20.92 11.95
C GLU A 559 -1.80 -21.44 11.45
N GLU A 560 -1.40 -22.56 12.04
CA GLU A 560 -0.36 -23.43 11.51
C GLU A 560 -0.77 -23.91 10.12
N VAL A 561 -0.05 -23.47 9.10
CA VAL A 561 -0.07 -24.18 7.83
C VAL A 561 0.89 -25.35 7.99
N SER A 562 0.35 -26.53 8.28
CA SER A 562 1.05 -27.79 8.06
C SER A 562 1.31 -27.91 6.56
N VAL A 563 2.58 -27.82 6.16
CA VAL A 563 3.00 -28.19 4.80
C VAL A 563 3.63 -29.56 4.91
N ASP A 564 2.78 -30.59 4.92
CA ASP A 564 3.12 -31.94 4.48
C ASP A 564 2.22 -32.24 3.27
N GLY A 565 2.87 -32.51 2.13
CA GLY A 565 2.24 -32.75 0.81
C GLY A 565 3.09 -32.23 -0.32
#